data_AF-A0A951MDR3-F1
#
_entry.id   AF-A0A951MDR3-F1
#
_cell.length_a   1.000
_cell.length_b   1.000
_cell.length_c   1.000
_cell.angle_alpha   90.00
_cell.angle_beta   90.00
_cell.angle_gamma   90.00
#
_symmetry.space_group_name_H-M   'P 1'
#
loop_
_entity.id
_entity.type
_entity.pdbx_description
1 polymer ?
#
loop_
_entity_poly.entity_id
_entity_poly.type
_entity_poly.pdbx_seq_one_letter_code
_entity_poly.pdbx_strand_id
1 'polypeptide(L)'
;MKKSIEITAVDDEMANRAYALWLLNEFRALGFESRKAFVNVVMDYLPELNSFQGGCRLNNFWASREFGLSEELEKVLEHLKNS
;
A
#
# COMPACT_ATOMS: atom_id res chain seq x y z
N MET A 1 22.82 -0.73 -11.70
CA MET A 1 21.98 0.48 -11.58
C MET A 1 20.58 0.12 -12.04
N LYS A 2 19.53 0.34 -11.23
CA LYS A 2 18.16 0.15 -11.70
C LYS A 2 17.85 1.28 -12.69
N LYS A 3 17.22 0.98 -13.82
CA LYS A 3 16.72 2.02 -14.73
C LYS A 3 15.53 2.70 -14.06
N SER A 4 15.52 4.03 -14.00
CA SER A 4 14.36 4.81 -13.58
C SER A 4 13.38 4.92 -14.75
N ILE A 5 12.09 4.78 -14.44
CA ILE A 5 10.98 5.07 -15.34
C ILE A 5 10.10 6.07 -14.59
N GLU A 6 9.79 7.19 -15.24
CA GLU A 6 8.86 8.18 -14.73
C GLU A 6 7.49 7.96 -15.37
N ILE A 7 6.43 8.00 -14.54
CA ILE A 7 5.05 7.88 -15.00
C ILE A 7 4.39 9.23 -14.76
N THR A 8 3.98 9.90 -15.83
CA THR A 8 3.14 11.09 -15.76
C THR A 8 1.68 10.66 -15.90
N ALA A 9 0.88 10.90 -14.87
CA ALA A 9 -0.54 10.59 -14.92
C ALA A 9 -1.27 11.50 -15.93
N VAL A 10 -2.16 10.90 -16.73
CA VAL A 10 -3.00 11.62 -17.71
C VAL A 10 -4.36 11.99 -17.13
N ASP A 11 -4.74 11.36 -16.02
CA ASP A 11 -5.99 11.55 -15.27
C ASP A 11 -5.83 11.13 -13.80
N ASP A 12 -6.87 11.36 -13.00
CA ASP A 12 -6.89 11.06 -11.57
C ASP A 12 -6.83 9.55 -11.28
N GLU A 13 -7.41 8.71 -12.15
CA GLU A 13 -7.35 7.25 -11.96
C GLU A 13 -5.91 6.76 -12.05
N MET A 14 -5.17 7.22 -13.06
CA MET A 14 -3.77 6.88 -13.23
C MET A 14 -2.91 7.45 -12.10
N ALA A 15 -3.20 8.66 -11.63
CA ALA A 15 -2.53 9.26 -10.48
C ALA A 15 -2.71 8.39 -9.22
N ASN A 16 -3.93 7.95 -8.94
CA ASN A 16 -4.24 7.09 -7.80
C ASN A 16 -3.55 5.72 -7.90
N ARG A 17 -3.50 5.12 -9.09
CA ARG A 17 -2.80 3.84 -9.32
C ARG A 17 -1.29 3.97 -9.13
N ALA A 18 -0.69 5.05 -9.66
CA ALA A 18 0.73 5.34 -9.48
C ALA A 18 1.05 5.55 -8.00
N TYR A 19 0.18 6.25 -7.28
CA TYR A 19 0.30 6.48 -5.85
C TYR A 19 0.23 5.19 -5.03
N ALA A 20 -0.77 4.34 -5.28
CA ALA A 20 -0.89 3.02 -4.64
C ALA A 20 0.32 2.11 -4.94
N LEU A 21 0.89 2.21 -6.15
CA LEU A 21 2.12 1.48 -6.50
C LEU A 21 3.34 1.99 -5.72
N TRP A 22 3.46 3.32 -5.59
CA TRP A 22 4.48 3.93 -4.75
C TRP A 22 4.36 3.47 -3.30
N LEU A 23 3.18 3.55 -2.69
CA LEU A 23 2.93 3.08 -1.32
C LEU A 23 3.38 1.63 -1.13
N LEU A 24 2.99 0.73 -2.05
CA LEU A 24 3.45 -0.66 -1.96
C LEU A 24 4.98 -0.78 -2.03
N ASN A 25 5.61 -0.02 -2.93
CA ASN A 25 7.06 -0.04 -3.04
C ASN A 25 7.74 0.39 -1.73
N GLU A 26 7.17 1.38 -1.03
CA GLU A 26 7.65 1.81 0.28
C GLU A 26 7.51 0.72 1.35
N PHE A 27 6.36 0.03 1.42
CA PHE A 27 6.22 -1.14 2.31
C PHE A 27 7.25 -2.22 2.01
N ARG A 28 7.53 -2.50 0.73
CA ARG A 28 8.56 -3.48 0.35
C ARG A 28 9.96 -3.00 0.72
N ALA A 29 10.25 -1.70 0.61
CA ALA A 29 11.51 -1.11 1.02
C ALA A 29 11.75 -1.21 2.54
N LEU A 30 10.68 -1.20 3.34
CA LEU A 30 10.73 -1.47 4.79
C LEU A 30 10.83 -2.98 5.14
N GLY A 31 10.85 -3.88 4.14
CA GLY A 31 11.01 -5.32 4.34
C GLY A 31 9.70 -6.12 4.33
N PHE A 32 8.55 -5.50 4.09
CA PHE A 32 7.26 -6.20 3.96
C PHE A 32 7.09 -6.78 2.54
N GLU A 33 7.96 -7.73 2.18
CA GLU A 33 8.07 -8.26 0.80
C GLU A 33 6.94 -9.21 0.39
N SER A 34 6.19 -9.73 1.36
CA SER A 34 5.09 -10.67 1.11
C SER A 34 3.73 -10.06 1.46
N ARG A 35 2.70 -10.50 0.72
CA ARG A 35 1.30 -10.13 1.00
C ARG A 35 0.93 -10.37 2.45
N LYS A 36 1.32 -11.51 3.03
CA LYS A 36 1.01 -11.86 4.42
C LYS A 36 1.66 -10.88 5.39
N ALA A 37 2.94 -10.53 5.18
CA ALA A 37 3.64 -9.57 6.03
C ALA A 37 2.98 -8.19 5.98
N PHE A 38 2.63 -7.71 4.78
CA PHE A 38 1.89 -6.46 4.59
C PHE A 38 0.52 -6.48 5.26
N VAL A 39 -0.30 -7.51 5.01
CA VAL A 39 -1.64 -7.61 5.61
C VAL A 39 -1.56 -7.62 7.12
N ASN A 40 -0.63 -8.40 7.69
CA ASN A 40 -0.46 -8.48 9.13
C ASN A 40 -0.07 -7.13 9.74
N VAL A 41 0.98 -6.47 9.21
CA VAL A 41 1.41 -5.18 9.77
C VAL A 41 0.31 -4.13 9.62
N VAL A 42 -0.40 -4.08 8.49
CA VAL A 42 -1.47 -3.09 8.34
C VAL A 42 -2.62 -3.35 9.31
N MET A 43 -3.01 -4.61 9.53
CA MET A 43 -4.06 -4.94 10.51
C MET A 43 -3.67 -4.63 11.95
N ASP A 44 -2.38 -4.67 12.28
CA ASP A 44 -1.90 -4.29 13.62
C ASP A 44 -2.08 -2.78 13.88
N TYR A 45 -1.99 -1.94 12.84
CA TYR A 45 -2.17 -0.49 12.93
C TYR A 45 -3.58 0.00 12.60
N LEU A 46 -4.35 -0.77 11.80
CA LEU A 46 -5.73 -0.49 11.41
C LEU A 46 -6.64 -1.65 11.82
N PRO A 47 -6.97 -1.80 13.11
CA PRO A 47 -7.76 -2.92 13.62
C PRO A 47 -9.15 -3.04 12.98
N GLU A 48 -9.71 -1.96 12.46
CA GLU A 48 -10.97 -1.95 11.71
C GLU A 48 -10.90 -2.77 10.41
N LEU A 49 -9.69 -2.97 9.87
CA LEU A 49 -9.46 -3.84 8.72
C LEU A 49 -9.24 -5.31 9.11
N ASN A 50 -9.18 -5.63 10.41
CA ASN A 50 -9.10 -7.00 10.92
C ASN A 50 -10.48 -7.71 10.89
N SER A 51 -11.08 -7.70 9.70
CA SER A 51 -12.31 -8.39 9.36
C SER A 51 -12.11 -9.11 8.03
N PHE A 52 -13.01 -10.04 7.69
CA PHE A 52 -12.95 -10.70 6.38
C PHE A 52 -12.96 -9.68 5.23
N GLN A 53 -13.84 -8.68 5.31
CA GLN A 53 -13.94 -7.63 4.30
C GLN A 53 -12.69 -6.73 4.26
N GLY A 54 -12.15 -6.34 5.41
CA GLY A 54 -10.91 -5.54 5.48
C GLY A 54 -9.71 -6.30 4.92
N GLY A 55 -9.57 -7.59 5.26
CA GLY A 55 -8.56 -8.46 4.67
C GLY A 55 -8.71 -8.61 3.15
N CYS A 56 -9.93 -8.71 2.64
CA CYS A 56 -10.17 -8.69 1.18
C CYS A 56 -9.70 -7.37 0.55
N ARG A 57 -9.99 -6.21 1.15
CA ARG A 57 -9.52 -4.91 0.65
C ARG A 57 -8.00 -4.82 0.63
N LEU A 58 -7.33 -5.24 1.70
CA LEU A 58 -5.85 -5.26 1.75
C LEU A 58 -5.25 -6.21 0.71
N ASN A 59 -5.86 -7.37 0.50
CA ASN A 59 -5.45 -8.29 -0.56
C ASN A 59 -5.64 -7.67 -1.95
N ASN A 60 -6.72 -6.92 -2.16
CA ASN A 60 -6.97 -6.20 -3.41
C ASN A 60 -5.98 -5.05 -3.61
N PHE A 61 -5.64 -4.28 -2.57
CA PHE A 61 -4.55 -3.29 -2.65
C PHE A 61 -3.24 -3.97 -3.10
N TRP A 62 -2.88 -5.10 -2.48
CA TRP A 62 -1.66 -5.85 -2.81
C TRP A 62 -1.67 -6.48 -4.20
N ALA A 63 -2.81 -6.92 -4.71
CA ALA A 63 -2.89 -7.57 -6.02
C ALA A 63 -3.13 -6.58 -7.17
N SER A 64 -4.06 -5.64 -6.98
CA SER A 64 -4.60 -4.79 -8.04
C SER A 64 -4.42 -3.29 -7.82
N ARG A 65 -3.73 -2.87 -6.75
CA ARG A 65 -3.55 -1.45 -6.39
C ARG A 65 -4.89 -0.72 -6.26
N GLU A 66 -5.84 -1.38 -5.61
CA GLU A 66 -7.09 -0.74 -5.17
C GLU A 66 -6.72 0.49 -4.33
N PHE A 67 -7.17 1.68 -4.72
CA PHE A 67 -6.64 2.93 -4.16
C PHE A 67 -7.47 3.52 -3.03
N GLY A 68 -8.65 2.98 -2.73
CA GLY A 68 -9.54 3.45 -1.66
C GLY A 68 -9.04 3.17 -0.24
N LEU A 69 -7.81 2.66 -0.10
CA LEU A 69 -7.09 2.51 1.17
C LEU A 69 -5.81 3.36 1.24
N SER A 70 -5.52 4.18 0.22
CA SER A 70 -4.20 4.79 0.09
C SER A 70 -3.88 5.77 1.21
N GLU A 71 -4.87 6.54 1.69
CA GLU A 71 -4.68 7.49 2.79
C GLU A 71 -4.41 6.79 4.12
N GLU A 72 -5.15 5.73 4.43
CA GLU A 72 -4.94 4.97 5.66
C GLU A 72 -3.59 4.23 5.63
N LEU A 73 -3.22 3.68 4.47
CA LEU A 73 -1.94 3.00 4.28
C LEU A 73 -0.75 3.96 4.34
N GLU A 74 -0.90 5.20 3.88
CA GLU A 74 0.12 6.24 4.04
C GLU A 74 0.37 6.54 5.52
N LYS A 75 -0.69 6.70 6.33
CA LYS A 75 -0.54 6.92 7.78
C LYS A 75 0.18 5.76 8.46
N VAL A 76 -0.13 4.52 8.10
CA VAL A 76 0.59 3.33 8.60
C VAL A 76 2.07 3.41 8.21
N LEU A 77 2.36 3.76 6.97
CA LEU A 77 3.72 3.88 6.47
C LEU A 77 4.52 4.96 7.22
N GLU A 78 3.93 6.13 7.47
CA GLU A 78 4.55 7.20 8.26
C GLU A 78 4.87 6.76 9.68
N HIS A 79 3.95 6.05 10.33
CA HIS A 79 4.19 5.48 11.66
C HIS A 79 5.36 4.48 11.66
N LEU A 80 5.43 3.60 10.66
CA LEU A 80 6.50 2.61 10.54
C LEU A 80 7.88 3.23 10.28
N LYS A 81 7.95 4.34 9.54
CA LYS A 81 9.22 5.06 9.27
C LYS A 81 9.76 5.81 10.49
N ASN A 82 8.87 6.16 11.43
CA ASN A 82 9.20 6.90 12.65
C ASN A 82 9.42 6.00 13.88
N SER A 83 9.28 4.68 13.72
CA SER A 83 9.49 3.68 14.79
C SER A 83 10.90 3.11 14.72
#